data_AF-A0A376S6G6-F1
#
_entry.id   AF-A0A376S6G6-F1
#
_cell.length_a   1.000
_cell.length_b   1.000
_cell.length_c   1.000
_cell.angle_alpha   90.00
_cell.angle_beta   90.00
_cell.angle_gamma   90.00
#
_symmetry.space_group_name_H-M   'P 1'
#
loop_
_entity.id
_entity.type
_entity.pdbx_description
1 polymer ?
#
loop_
_entity_poly.entity_id
_entity_poly.type
_entity_poly.pdbx_seq_one_letter_code
_entity_poly.pdbx_strand_id
1 'polypeptide(L)'
;MKFPSIFNKINPQSIQQHPEKNELNWMLELNQWKAERILTGEIHRPECRNEAAKRINCAFLSKQNDIDLSGLNLTTQPPGLQNFTSINLDEKPTQTF
;
A
#
# COMPACT_ATOMS: atom_id res chain seq x y z
N MET A 1 -13.13 -8.36 21.87
CA MET A 1 -13.59 -8.93 20.58
C MET A 1 -12.36 -9.27 19.75
N LYS A 2 -12.28 -10.49 19.20
CA LYS A 2 -11.11 -10.99 18.46
C LYS A 2 -11.46 -10.93 16.97
N PHE A 3 -10.77 -10.11 16.20
CA PHE A 3 -10.97 -10.02 14.75
C PHE A 3 -10.50 -11.32 14.07
N PRO A 4 -11.23 -11.85 13.07
CA PRO A 4 -10.76 -13.00 12.32
C PRO A 4 -9.59 -12.60 11.42
N SER A 5 -8.44 -13.24 11.64
CA SER A 5 -7.25 -13.05 10.82
C SER A 5 -7.47 -13.67 9.44
N ILE A 6 -7.73 -12.82 8.46
CA ILE A 6 -7.94 -13.18 7.04
C ILE A 6 -6.60 -13.53 6.35
N PHE A 7 -5.48 -13.46 7.08
CA PHE A 7 -4.12 -13.54 6.55
C PHE A 7 -3.54 -14.96 6.41
N ASN A 8 -4.32 -16.00 6.66
CA ASN A 8 -3.86 -17.38 6.43
C ASN A 8 -4.50 -17.96 5.17
N LYS A 9 -3.97 -17.60 3.98
CA LYS A 9 -4.04 -18.44 2.75
C LYS A 9 -3.35 -17.87 1.50
N ILE A 10 -2.31 -17.04 1.62
CA ILE A 10 -1.50 -16.71 0.44
C ILE A 10 -0.42 -17.77 0.30
N ASN A 11 -0.61 -18.65 -0.68
CA ASN A 11 0.32 -19.73 -1.02
C ASN A 11 1.58 -19.12 -1.65
N PRO A 12 2.78 -19.26 -1.05
CA PRO A 12 3.99 -18.55 -1.51
C PRO A 12 4.45 -18.95 -2.92
N GLN A 13 3.93 -20.05 -3.47
CA GLN A 13 4.29 -20.56 -4.81
C GLN A 13 3.39 -20.05 -5.94
N SER A 14 2.35 -19.24 -5.67
CA SER A 14 1.49 -18.68 -6.73
C SER A 14 1.98 -17.34 -7.30
N ILE A 15 3.09 -16.79 -6.79
CA ILE A 15 3.68 -15.52 -7.22
C ILE A 15 4.73 -15.78 -8.31
N GLN A 16 4.31 -16.42 -9.40
CA GLN A 16 5.01 -16.38 -10.68
C GLN A 16 4.03 -15.93 -11.75
N GLN A 17 3.39 -14.78 -11.53
CA GLN A 17 2.81 -14.03 -12.64
C GLN A 17 3.87 -13.03 -13.10
N HIS A 18 4.25 -13.16 -14.36
CA HIS A 18 5.30 -12.37 -15.00
C HIS A 18 5.11 -10.86 -14.70
N PRO A 19 6.09 -10.18 -14.08
CA PRO A 19 5.80 -8.94 -13.36
C PRO A 19 5.53 -7.73 -14.29
N GLU A 20 6.21 -7.64 -15.44
CA GLU A 20 6.38 -6.36 -16.12
C GLU A 20 5.08 -5.69 -16.63
N LYS A 21 4.08 -6.48 -17.03
CA LYS A 21 2.81 -5.92 -17.56
C LYS A 21 1.82 -5.54 -16.46
N ASN A 22 1.88 -6.23 -15.32
CA ASN A 22 1.02 -5.96 -14.16
C ASN A 22 1.65 -4.89 -13.26
N GLU A 23 2.98 -4.78 -13.26
CA GLU A 23 3.75 -3.77 -12.53
C GLU A 23 3.43 -2.35 -12.98
N LEU A 24 3.25 -2.13 -14.29
CA LEU A 24 2.91 -0.80 -14.80
C LEU A 24 1.44 -0.43 -14.54
N ASN A 25 0.54 -1.40 -14.41
CA ASN A 25 -0.88 -1.14 -14.20
C ASN A 25 -1.14 -0.60 -12.79
N TRP A 26 -0.53 -1.19 -11.76
CA TRP A 26 -0.71 -0.71 -10.39
C TRP A 26 -0.08 0.67 -10.17
N MET A 27 1.01 1.01 -10.87
CA MET A 27 1.61 2.36 -10.80
C MET A 27 0.68 3.43 -11.37
N LEU A 28 -0.06 3.10 -12.44
CA LEU A 28 -1.09 3.98 -12.99
C LEU A 28 -2.25 4.14 -12.01
N GLU A 29 -2.74 3.04 -11.44
CA GLU A 29 -3.78 3.04 -10.40
C GLU A 29 -3.33 3.85 -9.17
N LEU A 30 -2.06 3.77 -8.77
CA LEU A 30 -1.51 4.54 -7.65
C LEU A 30 -1.49 6.05 -7.94
N ASN A 31 -1.17 6.43 -9.18
CA ASN A 31 -1.21 7.82 -9.61
C ASN A 31 -2.64 8.37 -9.67
N GLN A 32 -3.62 7.55 -10.05
CA GLN A 32 -5.03 7.92 -10.00
C GLN A 32 -5.50 8.05 -8.54
N TRP A 33 -5.24 7.04 -7.72
CA TRP A 33 -5.63 7.00 -6.31
C TRP A 33 -5.14 8.22 -5.51
N LYS A 34 -3.89 8.67 -5.73
CA LYS A 34 -3.36 9.86 -5.04
C LYS A 34 -3.94 11.18 -5.58
N ALA A 35 -4.38 11.21 -6.83
CA ALA A 35 -4.98 12.38 -7.46
C ALA A 35 -6.48 12.51 -7.16
N GLU A 36 -7.15 11.39 -6.88
CA GLU A 36 -8.55 11.36 -6.48
C GLU A 36 -8.74 11.98 -5.09
N ARG A 37 -9.46 13.10 -5.05
CA ARG A 37 -9.70 13.88 -3.82
C ARG A 37 -10.97 13.46 -3.10
N ILE A 38 -11.93 12.88 -3.83
CA ILE A 38 -13.23 12.46 -3.33
C ILE A 38 -13.49 11.07 -3.93
N LEU A 39 -13.30 10.04 -3.12
CA LEU A 39 -13.80 8.71 -3.40
C LEU A 39 -14.85 8.40 -2.32
N THR A 40 -15.94 7.74 -2.70
CA THR A 40 -16.99 7.27 -1.76
C THR A 40 -17.62 8.34 -0.84
N GLY A 41 -17.50 9.63 -1.17
CA GLY A 41 -18.04 10.73 -0.34
C GLY A 41 -17.15 11.14 0.84
N GLU A 42 -15.96 10.54 0.98
CA GLU A 42 -14.95 10.95 1.96
C GLU A 42 -13.97 11.96 1.36
N ILE A 43 -13.62 12.98 2.15
CA ILE A 43 -12.56 13.93 1.77
C ILE A 43 -11.22 13.30 2.14
N HIS A 44 -10.47 12.89 1.12
CA HIS A 44 -9.13 12.34 1.33
C HIS A 44 -8.10 13.48 1.44
N ARG A 45 -7.17 13.34 2.38
CA ARG A 45 -6.02 14.25 2.51
C ARG A 45 -5.00 13.94 1.41
N PRO A 46 -4.83 14.82 0.39
CA PRO A 46 -3.92 14.55 -0.71
C PRO A 46 -2.48 14.39 -0.22
N GLU A 47 -2.10 15.05 0.88
CA GLU A 47 -0.77 14.98 1.48
C GLU A 47 -0.45 13.56 1.97
N CYS A 48 -1.39 12.93 2.67
CA CYS A 48 -1.27 11.56 3.17
C CYS A 48 -1.12 10.55 2.02
N ARG A 49 -1.94 10.71 0.97
CA ARG A 49 -1.90 9.83 -0.19
C ARG A 49 -0.64 10.02 -1.03
N ASN A 50 -0.18 11.26 -1.18
CA ASN A 50 1.06 11.58 -1.89
C ASN A 50 2.27 10.99 -1.17
N GLU A 51 2.32 11.09 0.15
CA GLU A 51 3.39 10.48 0.95
C GLU A 51 3.34 8.96 0.87
N ALA A 52 2.15 8.34 0.96
CA ALA A 52 2.00 6.89 0.78
C ALA A 52 2.51 6.44 -0.59
N ALA A 53 2.10 7.13 -1.67
CA ALA A 53 2.54 6.82 -3.02
C ALA A 53 4.06 6.99 -3.20
N LYS A 54 4.66 7.98 -2.53
CA LYS A 54 6.12 8.18 -2.54
C LYS A 54 6.84 7.01 -1.85
N ARG A 55 6.37 6.58 -0.68
CA ARG A 55 6.93 5.43 0.05
C ARG A 55 6.81 4.14 -0.75
N ILE A 56 5.64 3.88 -1.35
CA ILE A 56 5.41 2.71 -2.22
C ILE A 56 6.37 2.69 -3.40
N ASN A 57 6.45 3.79 -4.15
CA ASN A 57 7.37 3.87 -5.29
C ASN A 57 8.84 3.71 -4.86
N CYS A 58 9.24 4.33 -3.75
CA CYS A 58 10.61 4.24 -3.26
C CYS A 58 10.97 2.82 -2.81
N ALA A 59 10.09 2.17 -2.05
CA ALA A 59 10.28 0.80 -1.57
C ALA A 59 10.33 -0.19 -2.75
N PHE A 60 9.44 -0.04 -3.73
CA PHE A 60 9.42 -0.87 -4.94
C PHE A 60 10.71 -0.72 -5.77
N LEU A 61 11.13 0.52 -6.07
CA LEU A 61 12.37 0.76 -6.83
C LEU A 61 13.61 0.28 -6.08
N SER A 62 13.56 0.30 -4.75
CA SER A 62 14.62 -0.23 -3.88
C SER A 62 14.54 -1.75 -3.67
N LYS A 63 13.54 -2.43 -4.27
CA LYS A 63 13.28 -3.87 -4.12
C LYS A 63 13.13 -4.30 -2.66
N GLN A 64 12.54 -3.44 -1.84
CA GLN A 64 12.21 -3.77 -0.46
C GLN A 64 11.00 -4.71 -0.44
N ASN A 65 11.04 -5.71 0.42
CA ASN A 65 9.93 -6.63 0.63
C ASN A 65 8.95 -6.11 1.69
N ASP A 66 9.39 -5.19 2.54
CA ASP A 66 8.63 -4.63 3.64
C ASP A 66 8.35 -3.15 3.37
N ILE A 67 7.18 -2.67 3.75
CA ILE A 67 6.81 -1.26 3.62
C ILE A 67 6.12 -0.72 4.87
N ASP A 68 6.51 0.49 5.27
CA ASP A 68 5.88 1.22 6.37
C ASP A 68 5.07 2.44 5.90
N LEU A 69 3.75 2.30 5.97
CA LEU A 69 2.76 3.34 5.70
C LEU A 69 2.10 3.85 6.98
N SER A 70 2.67 3.54 8.14
CA SER A 70 2.13 3.98 9.42
C SER A 70 2.16 5.51 9.58
N GLY A 71 1.22 6.03 10.36
CA GLY A 71 1.06 7.46 10.62
C GLY A 71 0.46 8.27 9.46
N LEU A 72 0.11 7.63 8.34
CA LEU A 72 -0.45 8.32 7.16
C LEU A 72 -1.98 8.50 7.22
N ASN A 73 -2.67 7.90 8.20
CA ASN A 73 -4.12 8.02 8.41
C ASN A 73 -4.93 7.86 7.10
N LEU A 74 -4.58 6.82 6.33
CA LEU A 74 -5.18 6.52 5.03
C LEU A 74 -6.59 5.95 5.23
N THR A 75 -7.59 6.54 4.58
CA THR A 75 -8.98 6.04 4.67
C THR A 75 -9.31 4.97 3.65
N THR A 76 -8.44 4.77 2.65
CA THR A 76 -8.54 3.69 1.67
C THR A 76 -7.17 3.07 1.42
N GLN A 77 -7.17 1.79 1.02
CA GLN A 77 -5.94 1.05 0.74
C GLN A 77 -5.32 1.53 -0.60
N PRO A 78 -4.00 1.84 -0.64
CA PRO A 78 -3.33 2.16 -1.90
C PRO A 78 -3.10 0.91 -2.74
N PRO A 79 -3.15 1.01 -4.08
CA PRO A 79 -2.74 -0.06 -4.97
C PRO A 79 -1.22 -0.28 -4.94
N GLY A 80 -0.76 -1.44 -5.43
CA GLY A 80 0.67 -1.79 -5.47
C GLY A 80 1.20 -2.47 -4.21
N LEU A 81 0.36 -2.64 -3.19
CA LEU A 81 0.74 -3.31 -1.95
C LEU A 81 1.04 -4.81 -2.12
N GLN A 82 0.52 -5.44 -3.17
CA GLN A 82 0.81 -6.84 -3.53
C GLN A 82 2.29 -7.11 -3.85
N ASN A 83 3.08 -6.06 -4.07
CA ASN A 83 4.52 -6.18 -4.31
C ASN A 83 5.34 -6.34 -3.00
N PHE A 84 4.70 -6.21 -1.84
CA PHE A 84 5.35 -6.30 -0.53
C PHE A 84 4.82 -7.52 0.25
N THR A 85 5.71 -8.18 0.98
CA THR A 85 5.36 -9.30 1.87
C THR A 85 4.94 -8.85 3.25
N SER A 86 5.39 -7.66 3.69
CA SER A 86 5.03 -7.07 4.98
C SER A 86 4.61 -5.62 4.81
N ILE A 87 3.48 -5.24 5.40
CA ILE A 87 2.89 -3.92 5.25
C ILE A 87 2.47 -3.42 6.65
N ASN A 88 3.04 -2.31 7.08
CA ASN A 88 2.60 -1.60 8.28
C ASN A 88 1.62 -0.48 7.90
N LEU A 89 0.41 -0.52 8.45
CA LEU A 89 -0.67 0.47 8.23
C LEU A 89 -1.11 1.14 9.53
N ASP A 90 -0.36 0.99 10.62
CA ASP A 90 -0.76 1.50 11.93
C ASP A 90 -0.99 3.02 11.90
N GLU A 91 -2.01 3.50 12.60
CA GLU A 91 -2.31 4.94 12.66
C GLU A 91 -1.21 5.75 13.38
N LYS A 92 -0.36 5.06 14.14
CA LYS A 92 0.78 5.68 14.82
C LYS A 92 2.05 5.27 14.10
N PRO A 93 2.97 6.21 13.82
CA PRO A 93 4.31 5.83 13.41
C PRO A 93 4.89 4.90 14.47
N THR A 94 5.53 3.81 14.05
CA THR A 94 6.23 2.92 14.97
C THR A 94 7.41 3.69 15.57
N GLN A 95 7.17 4.36 16.70
CA GLN A 95 8.23 4.89 17.55
C GLN A 95 8.87 3.71 18.27
N THR A 96 9.97 3.21 17.72
CA THR A 96 10.96 2.48 18.52
C THR A 96 11.84 3.52 19.21
N PHE A 97 11.74 3.58 20.54
CA PHE A 97 12.69 4.27 21.42
C PHE A 97 13.92 3.39 21.65
#